data_AF-A0A2P2L586-F1
#
_entry.id   AF-A0A2P2L586-F1
#
_cell.length_a   1.000
_cell.length_b   1.000
_cell.length_c   1.000
_cell.angle_alpha   90.00
_cell.angle_beta   90.00
_cell.angle_gamma   90.00
#
_symmetry.space_group_name_H-M   'P 1'
#
loop_
_entity.id
_entity.type
_entity.pdbx_description
1 polymer ?
#
loop_
_entity_poly.entity_id
_entity_poly.type
_entity_poly.pdbx_seq_one_letter_code
_entity_poly.pdbx_strand_id
1 'polypeptide(L)'
;MARQATLLMSSIFILLFFFFFCCAAASVSSFQDSNPIRLVSDRLRDLEASVVKAVGHSRRALSFARFANRYGKRYETEEEMKLRFAIFSENLDLIRSTNNKALPYTLAVNRKSCCC
;
A
#
# COMPACT_ATOMS: atom_id res chain seq x y z
N MET A 1 -15.66 50.20 -36.46
CA MET A 1 -14.30 49.69 -36.73
C MET A 1 -13.48 49.50 -35.44
N ALA A 2 -13.14 50.57 -34.68
CA ALA A 2 -12.24 50.46 -33.52
C ALA A 2 -12.78 49.59 -32.36
N ARG A 3 -14.08 49.67 -32.05
CA ARG A 3 -14.72 48.94 -30.94
C ARG A 3 -14.81 47.43 -31.17
N GLN A 4 -14.84 47.00 -32.43
CA GLN A 4 -14.89 45.59 -32.83
C GLN A 4 -13.49 44.96 -32.78
N ALA A 5 -12.47 45.74 -33.17
CA ALA A 5 -11.07 45.35 -33.03
C ALA A 5 -10.67 45.18 -31.55
N THR A 6 -11.10 46.06 -30.65
CA THR A 6 -10.79 45.94 -29.21
C THR A 6 -11.42 44.70 -28.55
N LEU A 7 -12.62 44.30 -28.97
CA LEU A 7 -13.30 43.10 -28.45
C LEU A 7 -12.64 41.80 -28.94
N LEU A 8 -12.15 41.78 -30.18
CA LEU A 8 -11.40 40.66 -30.73
C LEU A 8 -10.05 40.49 -30.02
N MET A 9 -9.35 41.60 -29.76
CA MET A 9 -8.08 41.57 -29.02
C MET A 9 -8.28 41.07 -27.58
N SER A 10 -9.31 41.54 -26.86
CA SER A 10 -9.59 41.07 -25.49
C SER A 10 -9.94 39.57 -25.44
N SER A 11 -10.67 39.06 -26.44
CA SER A 11 -11.02 37.63 -26.53
C SER A 11 -9.77 36.76 -26.73
N ILE A 12 -8.85 37.21 -27.59
CA ILE A 12 -7.57 36.52 -27.83
C ILE A 12 -6.71 36.49 -26.55
N PHE A 13 -6.63 37.61 -25.83
CA PHE A 13 -5.90 37.66 -24.56
C PHE A 13 -6.48 36.71 -23.50
N ILE A 14 -7.81 36.59 -23.41
CA ILE A 14 -8.47 35.66 -22.47
C ILE A 14 -8.18 34.20 -22.86
N LEU A 15 -8.24 33.87 -24.16
CA LEU A 15 -7.94 32.51 -24.66
C LEU A 15 -6.47 32.13 -24.43
N LEU A 16 -5.54 33.08 -24.63
CA LEU A 16 -4.11 32.86 -24.35
C LEU A 16 -3.84 32.69 -22.85
N PHE A 17 -4.53 33.45 -22.00
CA PHE A 17 -4.41 33.32 -20.54
C PHE A 17 -4.95 31.97 -20.04
N PHE A 18 -6.08 31.51 -20.60
CA PHE A 18 -6.68 30.22 -20.26
C PHE A 18 -5.81 29.05 -20.75
N PHE A 19 -5.21 29.17 -21.94
CA PHE A 19 -4.27 28.18 -22.48
C PHE A 19 -3.00 28.07 -21.63
N PHE A 20 -2.41 29.20 -21.21
CA PHE A 20 -1.25 29.24 -20.33
C PHE A 20 -1.55 28.64 -18.94
N PHE A 21 -2.74 28.90 -18.39
CA PHE A 21 -3.19 28.30 -17.13
C PHE A 21 -3.43 26.79 -17.24
N CYS A 22 -3.89 26.31 -18.40
CA CYS A 22 -4.12 24.88 -18.64
C CYS A 22 -2.79 24.08 -18.74
N CYS A 23 -1.75 24.68 -19.32
CA CYS A 23 -0.40 24.07 -19.40
C CYS A 23 0.30 24.00 -18.03
N ALA A 24 0.02 24.93 -17.12
CA ALA A 24 0.54 24.88 -15.75
C ALA A 24 -0.09 23.76 -14.91
N ALA A 25 -1.36 23.40 -15.17
CA ALA A 25 -2.01 22.28 -14.48
C ALA A 25 -1.54 20.90 -14.99
N ALA A 26 -1.18 20.79 -16.27
CA ALA A 26 -0.70 19.54 -16.88
C ALA A 26 0.75 19.18 -16.50
N SER A 27 1.57 20.17 -16.13
CA SER A 27 2.97 19.96 -15.72
C SER A 27 3.15 19.59 -14.24
N VAL A 28 2.09 19.73 -13.42
CA VAL A 28 2.08 19.27 -12.02
C VAL A 28 1.80 17.76 -11.92
N SER A 29 1.23 17.12 -12.95
CA SER A 29 0.96 15.67 -12.92
C SER A 29 2.14 14.80 -13.37
N SER A 30 3.07 15.35 -14.15
CA SER A 30 4.20 14.60 -14.72
C SER A 30 5.43 14.50 -13.80
N PHE A 31 5.43 15.24 -12.69
CA PHE A 31 6.47 15.20 -11.65
C PHE A 31 5.92 14.74 -10.30
N GLN A 32 5.07 13.70 -10.27
CA GLN A 32 4.93 12.89 -9.05
C GLN A 32 6.26 12.16 -8.82
N ASP A 33 7.16 12.91 -8.18
CA ASP A 33 8.32 12.44 -7.46
C ASP A 33 8.06 11.06 -6.89
N SER A 34 8.82 10.10 -7.38
CA SER A 34 8.83 8.73 -6.90
C SER A 34 9.36 8.71 -5.47
N ASN A 35 8.55 9.12 -4.49
CA ASN A 35 8.90 8.97 -3.09
C ASN A 35 8.85 7.46 -2.78
N PRO A 36 10.00 6.81 -2.54
CA PRO A 36 10.04 5.36 -2.33
C PRO A 36 9.19 4.93 -1.12
N ILE A 37 8.93 5.84 -0.18
CA ILE A 37 8.08 5.60 1.00
C ILE A 37 6.63 5.32 0.58
N ARG A 38 6.12 6.01 -0.46
CA ARG A 38 4.74 5.80 -0.95
C ARG A 38 4.61 4.45 -1.65
N LEU A 39 5.57 4.08 -2.50
CA LEU A 39 5.55 2.78 -3.20
C LEU A 39 5.57 1.58 -2.24
N VAL A 40 6.35 1.66 -1.15
CA VAL A 40 6.37 0.62 -0.10
C VAL A 40 5.05 0.56 0.67
N SER A 41 4.46 1.72 0.95
CA SER A 41 3.17 1.82 1.64
C SER A 41 2.03 1.26 0.79
N ASP A 42 2.03 1.54 -0.52
CA ASP A 42 1.00 1.06 -1.44
C ASP A 42 1.04 -0.47 -1.56
N ARG A 43 2.25 -1.07 -1.67
CA ARG A 43 2.40 -2.53 -1.66
C ARG A 43 1.90 -3.19 -0.37
N LEU A 44 2.15 -2.56 0.78
CA LEU A 44 1.63 -3.06 2.05
C LEU A 44 0.10 -3.00 2.09
N ARG A 45 -0.49 -1.88 1.61
CA ARG A 45 -1.95 -1.71 1.56
C ARG A 45 -2.62 -2.74 0.66
N ASP A 46 -2.03 -3.03 -0.50
CA ASP A 46 -2.54 -4.04 -1.43
C ASP A 46 -2.49 -5.44 -0.81
N LEU A 47 -1.39 -5.76 -0.12
CA LEU A 47 -1.24 -7.02 0.58
C LEU A 47 -2.21 -7.14 1.77
N GLU A 48 -2.38 -6.08 2.55
CA GLU A 48 -3.37 -6.02 3.63
C GLU A 48 -4.79 -6.25 3.10
N ALA A 49 -5.15 -5.60 1.98
CA ALA A 49 -6.44 -5.81 1.34
C ALA A 49 -6.64 -7.26 0.88
N SER A 50 -5.62 -7.87 0.25
CA SER A 50 -5.65 -9.27 -0.17
C SER A 50 -5.83 -10.23 1.02
N VAL A 51 -5.07 -10.02 2.10
CA VAL A 51 -5.18 -10.83 3.33
C VAL A 51 -6.55 -10.67 3.99
N VAL A 52 -7.05 -9.44 4.12
CA VAL A 52 -8.36 -9.16 4.72
C VAL A 52 -9.48 -9.74 3.88
N LYS A 53 -9.37 -9.72 2.55
CA LYS A 53 -10.33 -10.38 1.66
C LYS A 53 -10.35 -11.89 1.87
N ALA A 54 -9.19 -12.54 1.95
CA ALA A 54 -9.10 -13.98 2.04
C ALA A 54 -9.48 -14.53 3.43
N VAL A 55 -9.08 -13.86 4.51
CA VAL A 55 -9.15 -14.40 5.88
C VAL A 55 -10.04 -13.57 6.83
N GLY A 56 -10.53 -12.42 6.37
CA GLY A 56 -11.34 -11.50 7.17
C GLY A 56 -10.51 -10.49 7.97
N HIS A 57 -11.20 -9.49 8.49
CA HIS A 57 -10.58 -8.39 9.23
C HIS A 57 -10.29 -8.79 10.68
N SER A 58 -9.01 -8.90 11.03
CA SER A 58 -8.57 -9.17 12.41
C SER A 58 -7.19 -8.58 12.69
N ARG A 59 -6.86 -8.38 13.99
CA ARG A 59 -5.51 -7.95 14.38
C ARG A 59 -4.42 -8.94 13.95
N ARG A 60 -4.73 -10.24 13.98
CA ARG A 60 -3.82 -11.30 13.50
C ARG A 60 -3.63 -11.19 11.98
N ALA A 61 -4.69 -10.93 11.22
CA ALA A 61 -4.61 -10.72 9.77
C ALA A 61 -3.72 -9.52 9.40
N LEU A 62 -3.86 -8.39 10.09
CA LEU A 62 -2.99 -7.22 9.88
C LEU A 62 -1.53 -7.49 10.29
N SER A 63 -1.32 -8.29 11.34
CA SER A 63 0.03 -8.72 11.74
C SER A 63 0.65 -9.66 10.72
N PHE A 64 -0.17 -10.53 10.13
CA PHE A 64 0.22 -11.45 9.07
C PHE A 64 0.59 -10.72 7.78
N ALA A 65 -0.20 -9.73 7.35
CA ALA A 65 0.13 -8.90 6.19
C ALA A 65 1.46 -8.15 6.39
N ARG A 66 1.68 -7.58 7.58
CA ARG A 66 2.97 -6.94 7.93
C ARG A 66 4.13 -7.92 7.94
N PHE A 67 3.91 -9.14 8.43
CA PHE A 67 4.90 -10.23 8.38
C PHE A 67 5.24 -10.59 6.93
N ALA A 68 4.23 -10.80 6.09
CA ALA A 68 4.40 -11.18 4.70
C ALA A 68 5.15 -10.09 3.93
N ASN A 69 4.79 -8.82 4.13
CA ASN A 69 5.51 -7.68 3.55
C ASN A 69 6.98 -7.64 4.01
N ARG A 70 7.24 -7.78 5.32
CA ARG A 70 8.59 -7.74 5.91
C ARG A 70 9.51 -8.81 5.31
N TYR A 71 9.01 -10.01 5.06
CA TYR A 71 9.82 -11.13 4.57
C TYR A 71 9.68 -11.37 3.05
N GLY A 72 8.96 -10.50 2.34
CA GLY A 72 8.72 -10.62 0.89
C GLY A 72 7.91 -11.87 0.51
N LYS A 73 6.97 -12.28 1.36
CA LYS A 73 6.10 -13.44 1.09
C LYS A 73 5.00 -13.05 0.11
N ARG A 74 4.73 -13.95 -0.82
CA ARG A 74 3.63 -13.87 -1.78
C ARG A 74 2.90 -15.20 -1.75
N TYR A 75 1.59 -15.14 -1.83
CA TYR A 75 0.71 -16.29 -1.85
C TYR A 75 -0.19 -16.13 -3.06
N GLU A 76 -0.28 -17.18 -3.87
CA GLU A 76 -0.92 -17.08 -5.19
C GLU A 76 -2.43 -17.25 -5.10
N THR A 77 -2.89 -18.11 -4.19
CA THR A 77 -4.31 -18.43 -4.07
C THR A 77 -4.88 -18.05 -2.70
N GLU A 78 -6.20 -17.87 -2.63
CA GLU A 78 -6.88 -17.58 -1.37
C GLU A 78 -6.81 -18.76 -0.39
N GLU A 79 -6.79 -19.99 -0.91
CA GLU A 79 -6.62 -21.21 -0.12
C GLU A 79 -5.22 -21.28 0.50
N GLU A 80 -4.18 -20.96 -0.28
CA GLU A 80 -2.82 -20.86 0.23
C GLU A 80 -2.76 -19.78 1.31
N MET A 81 -3.33 -18.60 1.06
CA MET A 81 -3.36 -17.50 2.03
C MET A 81 -4.02 -17.94 3.36
N LYS A 82 -5.15 -18.63 3.31
CA LYS A 82 -5.86 -19.15 4.48
C LYS A 82 -5.03 -20.19 5.24
N LEU A 83 -4.45 -21.16 4.53
CA LEU A 83 -3.58 -22.18 5.13
C LEU A 83 -2.38 -21.54 5.84
N ARG A 84 -1.71 -20.62 5.14
CA ARG A 84 -0.52 -19.91 5.62
C ARG A 84 -0.83 -19.02 6.82
N PHE A 85 -2.01 -18.39 6.82
CA PHE A 85 -2.50 -17.63 7.96
C PHE A 85 -2.80 -18.52 9.19
N ALA A 86 -3.37 -19.71 8.98
CA ALA A 86 -3.63 -20.66 10.07
C ALA A 86 -2.31 -21.10 10.73
N ILE A 87 -1.32 -21.54 9.94
CA ILE A 87 0.02 -21.90 10.43
C ILE A 87 0.67 -20.73 11.18
N PHE A 88 0.55 -19.51 10.65
CA PHE A 88 1.09 -18.32 11.30
C PHE A 88 0.41 -18.06 12.66
N SER A 89 -0.90 -18.23 12.73
CA SER A 89 -1.67 -18.05 13.96
C SER A 89 -1.29 -19.08 15.02
N GLU A 90 -1.14 -20.35 14.64
CA GLU A 90 -0.68 -21.42 15.54
C GLU A 90 0.74 -21.14 16.06
N ASN A 91 1.64 -20.68 15.19
CA ASN A 91 2.99 -20.31 15.59
C ASN A 91 3.02 -19.12 16.57
N LEU A 92 2.13 -18.13 16.41
CA LEU A 92 2.00 -17.05 17.38
C LEU A 92 1.56 -17.55 18.76
N ASP A 93 0.65 -18.52 18.79
CA ASP A 93 0.15 -19.11 20.03
C ASP A 93 1.24 -20.00 20.69
N LEU A 94 2.05 -20.71 19.89
CA LEU A 94 3.25 -21.42 20.36
C LEU A 94 4.30 -20.47 20.94
N ILE A 95 4.63 -19.39 20.23
CA ILE A 95 5.59 -18.37 20.69
C ILE A 95 5.12 -17.79 22.04
N ARG A 96 3.85 -17.40 22.13
CA ARG A 96 3.29 -16.82 23.36
C ARG A 96 3.34 -17.82 24.52
N SER A 97 2.85 -19.04 24.30
CA SER A 97 2.83 -20.07 25.35
C SER A 97 4.23 -20.48 25.79
N THR A 98 5.22 -20.50 24.89
CA THR A 98 6.62 -20.82 25.23
C THR A 98 7.28 -19.69 26.00
N ASN A 99 7.09 -18.44 25.58
CA ASN A 99 7.65 -17.28 26.27
C ASN A 99 7.04 -17.10 27.68
N ASN A 100 5.81 -17.55 27.88
CA ASN A 100 5.17 -17.55 29.21
C ASN A 100 5.76 -18.60 30.17
N LYS A 101 6.51 -19.61 29.70
CA LYS A 101 7.08 -20.68 30.54
C LYS A 101 8.38 -20.29 31.25
N ALA A 102 8.85 -19.05 31.12
CA ALA A 102 10.08 -18.55 31.74
C ALA A 102 11.33 -19.42 31.49
N LEU A 103 11.44 -19.95 30.27
CA LEU A 103 12.62 -20.71 29.82
C LEU A 103 13.83 -19.77 29.64
N PRO A 104 15.07 -20.29 29.63
CA PRO A 104 16.27 -19.47 29.40
C PRO A 104 16.37 -18.93 27.96
N TYR A 105 15.40 -19.22 27.10
CA TYR A 105 15.30 -18.73 25.73
C TYR A 105 13.89 -18.26 25.42
N THR A 106 13.79 -17.35 24.45
CA THR A 106 12.51 -16.86 23.92
C THR A 106 12.36 -17.19 22.45
N LEU A 107 11.13 -17.50 22.02
CA LEU A 107 10.78 -17.61 20.62
C LEU A 107 10.28 -16.27 20.09
N ALA A 108 10.50 -16.02 18.81
CA ALA A 108 10.05 -14.81 18.12
C ALA A 108 9.62 -15.14 16.69
N VAL A 109 8.85 -14.22 16.10
CA VAL A 109 8.45 -14.32 14.70
C VAL A 109 9.70 -14.22 13.81
N ASN A 110 9.85 -15.17 12.89
CA ASN A 110 10.97 -15.28 11.98
C ASN A 110 10.48 -15.69 10.57
N ARG A 111 11.39 -15.76 9.58
CA ARG A 111 11.05 -16.10 8.18
C ARG A 111 10.28 -17.42 8.01
N LYS A 112 10.38 -18.34 8.97
CA LYS A 112 9.75 -19.67 8.97
C LYS A 112 8.40 -19.71 9.71
N SER A 113 7.99 -18.64 10.40
CA SER A 113 6.74 -18.61 11.18
C SER A 113 5.44 -18.79 10.37
N CYS A 114 5.50 -18.91 9.05
CA CYS A 114 4.34 -19.17 8.19
C CYS A 114 4.62 -20.26 7.13
N CYS A 115 5.88 -20.67 6.98
CA CYS A 115 6.28 -21.60 5.94
C CYS A 115 6.72 -22.90 6.61
N CYS A 116 6.11 -24.01 6.20
CA CYS A 116 6.70 -25.33 6.33
C CYS A 116 8.05 -25.34 5.57
#